data_AF-A0A6P6GJI6-F1
#
_entry.id   AF-A0A6P6GJI6-F1
#
_cell.length_a   1.000
_cell.length_b   1.000
_cell.length_c   1.000
_cell.angle_alpha   90.00
_cell.angle_beta   90.00
_cell.angle_gamma   90.00
#
_symmetry.space_group_name_H-M   'P 1'
#
loop_
_entity.id
_entity.type
_entity.pdbx_description
1 polymer ?
#
loop_
_entity_poly.entity_id
_entity_poly.type
_entity_poly.pdbx_seq_one_letter_code
_entity_poly.pdbx_strand_id
1 'polypeptide(L)'
;MEDVGDEYSNELVSTSFFQRSSGQELFGMHDLVHDLAKYVSRGYCIILQDDSPKDAIVNVHHASVRYLDSPMRYDSIITEATHLRTIFPLFPTSHRYLSNEVVNPIILNLRYLRVLSFHGCVTVKELSESIGELKHLRFLRLSHTRIERLPKSVDW
;
A
#
# COMPACT_ATOMS: atom_id res chain seq x y z
N MET A 1 7.29 -2.35 24.18
CA MET A 1 6.45 -2.71 23.00
C MET A 1 7.26 -3.60 22.06
N GLU A 2 8.55 -3.31 21.90
CA GLU A 2 9.52 -4.15 21.17
C GLU A 2 9.63 -5.57 21.75
N ASP A 3 9.82 -5.73 23.07
CA ASP A 3 9.94 -7.08 23.69
C ASP A 3 8.75 -8.01 23.39
N VAL A 4 7.53 -7.46 23.39
CA VAL A 4 6.30 -8.20 23.08
C VAL A 4 6.22 -8.54 21.59
N GLY A 5 6.68 -7.63 20.71
CA GLY A 5 6.77 -7.89 19.27
C GLY A 5 7.78 -8.97 18.93
N ASP A 6 8.88 -9.02 19.67
CA ASP A 6 9.91 -10.05 19.54
C ASP A 6 9.41 -11.41 19.99
N GLU A 7 8.64 -11.48 21.08
CA GLU A 7 8.00 -12.71 21.55
C GLU A 7 7.09 -13.32 20.47
N TYR A 8 6.15 -12.54 19.92
CA TYR A 8 5.27 -13.00 18.83
C TYR A 8 6.06 -13.41 17.59
N SER A 9 7.11 -12.65 17.24
CA SER A 9 7.94 -12.97 16.08
C SER A 9 8.70 -14.29 16.26
N ASN A 10 9.23 -14.53 17.46
CA ASN A 10 9.90 -15.78 17.82
C ASN A 10 8.92 -16.97 17.82
N GLU A 11 7.68 -16.76 18.26
CA GLU A 11 6.62 -17.78 18.20
C GLU A 11 6.30 -18.19 16.75
N LEU A 12 6.13 -17.21 15.85
CA LEU A 12 5.89 -17.47 14.42
C LEU A 12 7.06 -18.18 13.73
N VAL A 13 8.30 -17.95 14.19
CA VAL A 13 9.46 -18.73 13.74
C VAL A 13 9.43 -20.15 14.30
N SER A 14 9.11 -20.31 15.59
CA SER A 14 9.07 -21.63 16.24
C SER A 14 8.04 -22.57 15.61
N THR A 15 6.95 -22.01 15.10
CA THR A 15 5.88 -22.73 14.40
C THR A 15 6.17 -22.96 12.91
N SER A 16 7.35 -22.57 12.43
CA SER A 16 7.75 -22.59 11.01
C SER A 16 6.86 -21.76 10.09
N PHE A 17 6.03 -20.87 10.63
CA PHE A 17 5.24 -19.92 9.85
C PHE A 17 6.16 -18.94 9.11
N PHE A 18 7.20 -18.46 9.81
CA PHE A 18 8.30 -17.71 9.24
C PHE A 18 9.63 -18.46 9.34
N GLN A 19 10.49 -18.25 8.35
CA GLN A 19 11.86 -18.75 8.31
C GLN A 19 12.82 -17.57 8.31
N ARG A 20 13.76 -17.54 9.25
CA ARG A 20 14.82 -16.53 9.26
C ARG A 20 15.79 -16.78 8.11
N SER A 21 16.05 -15.77 7.30
CA SER A 21 17.12 -15.86 6.31
C SER A 21 18.48 -15.84 7.02
N SER A 22 19.44 -16.61 6.50
CA SER A 22 20.78 -16.63 7.07
C SER A 22 21.48 -15.29 6.82
N GLY A 23 21.72 -14.51 7.88
CA GLY A 23 22.54 -13.29 7.84
C GLY A 23 21.81 -11.98 7.55
N GLN A 24 20.48 -11.95 7.52
CA GLN A 24 19.69 -10.71 7.46
C GLN A 24 18.52 -10.76 8.47
N GLU A 25 18.04 -9.60 8.90
CA GLU A 25 16.78 -9.47 9.66
C GLU A 25 15.55 -9.63 8.75
N LEU A 26 15.60 -10.57 7.80
CA LEU A 26 14.48 -10.87 6.90
C LEU A 26 13.86 -12.21 7.28
N PHE A 27 12.54 -12.22 7.22
CA PHE A 27 11.72 -13.40 7.40
C PHE A 27 11.13 -13.81 6.05
N GLY A 28 11.36 -15.05 5.65
CA GLY A 28 10.66 -15.70 4.55
C GLY A 28 9.40 -16.39 5.07
N MET A 29 8.38 -16.50 4.22
CA MET A 29 7.25 -17.38 4.44
C MET A 29 7.41 -18.60 3.53
N HIS A 30 7.10 -19.79 4.04
CA HIS A 30 7.12 -21.00 3.21
C HIS A 30 6.08 -20.93 2.09
N ASP A 31 6.38 -21.45 0.90
CA ASP A 31 5.51 -21.35 -0.28
C ASP A 31 4.09 -21.87 -0.01
N LEU A 32 3.94 -22.98 0.73
CA LEU A 32 2.62 -23.50 1.11
C LEU A 32 1.81 -22.52 1.98
N VAL A 33 2.45 -21.83 2.93
CA VAL A 33 1.79 -20.83 3.79
C VAL A 33 1.44 -19.60 2.97
N HIS A 34 2.32 -19.21 2.05
CA HIS A 34 2.09 -18.12 1.10
C HIS A 34 0.93 -18.40 0.15
N ASP A 35 0.85 -19.60 -0.41
CA ASP A 35 -0.23 -20.02 -1.29
C ASP A 35 -1.56 -20.12 -0.53
N LEU A 36 -1.53 -20.62 0.71
CA LEU A 36 -2.69 -20.57 1.60
C LEU A 36 -3.12 -19.14 1.88
N ALA A 37 -2.18 -18.23 2.21
CA ALA A 37 -2.45 -16.82 2.47
C ALA A 37 -3.09 -16.13 1.25
N LYS A 38 -2.60 -16.41 0.05
CA LYS A 38 -3.21 -15.95 -1.21
C LYS A 38 -4.62 -16.52 -1.39
N TYR A 39 -4.80 -17.81 -1.13
CA TYR A 39 -6.09 -18.47 -1.26
C TYR A 39 -7.13 -17.89 -0.31
N VAL A 40 -6.78 -17.65 0.96
CA VAL A 40 -7.74 -17.12 1.95
C VAL A 40 -8.02 -15.64 1.77
N SER A 41 -7.03 -14.87 1.30
CA SER A 41 -7.18 -13.43 1.04
C SER A 41 -7.76 -13.11 -0.34
N ARG A 42 -8.00 -14.13 -1.18
CA ARG A 42 -8.57 -13.96 -2.52
C ARG A 42 -9.90 -13.20 -2.43
N GLY A 43 -10.05 -12.20 -3.30
CA GLY A 43 -11.21 -11.30 -3.31
C GLY A 43 -11.13 -10.11 -2.34
N TYR A 44 -10.19 -10.10 -1.40
CA TYR A 44 -9.97 -8.97 -0.47
C TYR A 44 -8.64 -8.26 -0.72
N CYS A 45 -7.61 -9.00 -1.08
CA CYS A 45 -6.24 -8.47 -1.27
C CYS A 45 -5.75 -8.70 -2.70
N ILE A 46 -4.96 -7.75 -3.21
CA ILE A 46 -4.30 -7.88 -4.52
C ILE A 46 -2.93 -7.22 -4.52
N ILE A 47 -2.02 -7.78 -5.34
CA ILE A 47 -0.80 -7.09 -5.79
C ILE A 47 -1.08 -6.65 -7.24
N LEU A 48 -1.26 -5.35 -7.44
CA LEU A 48 -1.40 -4.75 -8.75
C LEU A 48 -0.05 -4.58 -9.43
N GLN A 49 0.03 -5.01 -10.69
CA GLN A 49 1.17 -4.88 -11.60
C GLN A 49 0.64 -4.68 -13.02
N ASP A 50 1.51 -4.41 -13.99
CA ASP A 50 1.11 -4.05 -15.37
C ASP A 50 0.30 -5.15 -16.09
N ASP A 51 0.55 -6.42 -15.79
CA ASP A 51 -0.14 -7.59 -16.38
C ASP A 51 -1.44 -7.98 -15.66
N SER A 52 -1.78 -7.35 -14.53
CA SER A 52 -3.03 -7.74 -13.83
C SER A 52 -4.26 -7.28 -14.61
N PRO A 53 -5.40 -8.00 -14.51
CA PRO A 53 -6.63 -7.59 -15.16
C PRO A 53 -7.06 -6.17 -14.76
N LYS A 54 -7.82 -5.47 -15.61
CA LYS A 54 -8.26 -4.09 -15.35
C LYS A 54 -9.26 -4.04 -14.20
N ASP A 55 -10.21 -4.96 -14.20
CA ASP A 55 -11.29 -5.13 -13.23
C ASP A 55 -10.85 -5.78 -11.91
N ALA A 56 -9.56 -6.12 -11.78
CA ALA A 56 -9.04 -6.83 -10.62
C ALA A 56 -9.16 -6.04 -9.29
N ILE A 57 -9.41 -4.73 -9.37
CA ILE A 57 -9.48 -3.81 -8.22
C ILE A 57 -10.93 -3.55 -7.73
N VAL A 58 -11.96 -3.97 -8.47
CA VAL A 58 -13.36 -3.54 -8.24
C VAL A 58 -13.88 -3.87 -6.83
N ASN A 59 -13.54 -5.05 -6.30
CA ASN A 59 -14.08 -5.57 -5.03
C ASN A 59 -13.02 -5.79 -3.95
N VAL A 60 -11.79 -5.34 -4.18
CA VAL A 60 -10.70 -5.56 -3.22
C VAL A 60 -10.66 -4.44 -2.19
N HIS A 61 -10.24 -4.81 -0.99
CA HIS A 61 -10.10 -3.88 0.13
C HIS A 61 -8.65 -3.44 0.31
N HIS A 62 -7.68 -4.26 -0.10
CA HIS A 62 -6.27 -3.99 0.13
C HIS A 62 -5.47 -4.21 -1.16
N ALA A 63 -4.88 -3.14 -1.66
CA ALA A 63 -4.04 -3.17 -2.85
C ALA A 63 -2.60 -2.83 -2.46
N SER A 64 -1.71 -3.74 -2.79
CA SER A 64 -0.30 -3.43 -2.95
C SER A 64 -0.03 -3.09 -4.41
N VAL A 65 0.76 -2.05 -4.68
CA VAL A 65 1.08 -1.63 -6.04
C VAL A 65 2.55 -1.94 -6.29
N ARG A 66 2.82 -2.79 -7.28
CA ARG A 66 4.15 -3.20 -7.72
C ARG A 66 4.29 -2.75 -9.16
N TYR A 67 5.25 -1.86 -9.43
CA TYR A 67 5.67 -1.50 -10.79
C TYR A 67 4.49 -1.23 -11.76
N LEU A 68 4.04 0.02 -11.79
CA LEU A 68 3.11 0.47 -12.82
C LEU A 68 3.84 1.47 -13.71
N ASP A 69 4.29 1.01 -14.88
CA ASP A 69 4.83 1.89 -15.90
C ASP A 69 3.71 2.57 -16.72
N SER A 70 2.48 2.03 -16.64
CA SER A 70 1.33 2.57 -17.37
C SER A 70 0.47 3.50 -16.49
N PRO A 71 0.30 4.78 -16.86
CA PRO A 71 -0.59 5.70 -16.15
C PRO A 71 -2.05 5.22 -16.14
N MET A 72 -2.49 4.47 -17.18
CA MET A 72 -3.85 3.93 -17.27
C MET A 72 -4.23 2.98 -16.13
N ARG A 73 -3.23 2.39 -15.44
CA ARG A 73 -3.48 1.50 -14.30
C ARG A 73 -3.87 2.26 -13.05
N TYR A 74 -3.45 3.52 -12.93
CA TYR A 74 -3.94 4.36 -11.85
C TYR A 74 -5.35 4.84 -12.11
N ASP A 75 -5.74 5.06 -13.38
CA ASP A 75 -7.12 5.40 -13.73
C ASP A 75 -8.10 4.33 -13.24
N SER A 76 -7.82 3.04 -13.47
CA SER A 76 -8.68 1.96 -12.96
C SER A 76 -8.73 1.93 -11.44
N ILE A 77 -7.64 2.25 -10.73
CA ILE A 77 -7.68 2.39 -9.27
C ILE A 77 -8.62 3.54 -8.87
N ILE A 78 -8.53 4.67 -9.55
CA ILE A 78 -9.32 5.87 -9.24
C ILE A 78 -10.82 5.63 -9.50
N THR A 79 -11.16 4.94 -10.60
CA THR A 79 -12.55 4.79 -11.05
C THR A 79 -13.25 3.55 -10.50
N GLU A 80 -12.52 2.45 -10.28
CA GLU A 80 -13.13 1.14 -9.99
C GLU A 80 -12.96 0.70 -8.54
N ALA A 81 -11.97 1.22 -7.80
CA ALA A 81 -11.60 0.75 -6.44
C ALA A 81 -12.53 1.27 -5.32
N THR A 82 -13.84 1.10 -5.51
CA THR A 82 -14.90 1.69 -4.67
C THR A 82 -14.89 1.26 -3.20
N HIS A 83 -14.28 0.11 -2.87
CA HIS A 83 -14.21 -0.44 -1.51
C HIS A 83 -12.81 -0.41 -0.91
N LEU A 84 -11.85 0.25 -1.58
CA LEU A 84 -10.45 0.20 -1.19
C LEU A 84 -10.20 0.89 0.15
N ARG A 85 -9.53 0.16 1.04
CA ARG A 85 -9.14 0.61 2.39
C ARG A 85 -7.64 0.78 2.54
N THR A 86 -6.85 0.10 1.72
CA THR A 86 -5.39 0.20 1.75
C THR A 86 -4.85 0.31 0.34
N ILE A 87 -3.97 1.30 0.14
CA ILE A 87 -3.08 1.36 -1.02
C ILE A 87 -1.64 1.51 -0.56
N PHE A 88 -0.76 0.62 -1.02
CA PHE A 88 0.62 0.51 -0.53
C PHE A 88 1.61 0.18 -1.66
N PRO A 89 2.56 1.08 -2.01
CA PRO A 89 3.59 0.78 -2.99
C PRO A 89 4.65 -0.17 -2.40
N LEU A 90 4.92 -1.28 -3.08
CA LEU A 90 5.91 -2.28 -2.62
C LEU A 90 7.35 -1.92 -3.00
N PHE A 91 7.55 -1.25 -4.13
CA PHE A 91 8.87 -0.87 -4.63
C PHE A 91 8.87 0.59 -5.08
N PRO A 92 8.87 1.54 -4.13
CA PRO A 92 8.67 2.96 -4.39
C PRO A 92 9.54 3.58 -5.47
N THR A 93 10.81 3.18 -5.52
CA THR A 93 11.83 3.71 -6.42
C THR A 93 11.54 3.42 -7.89
N SER A 94 10.62 2.50 -8.16
CA SER A 94 10.17 2.15 -9.51
C SER A 94 8.91 2.90 -9.96
N HIS A 95 8.23 3.64 -9.09
CA HIS A 95 6.99 4.35 -9.43
C HIS A 95 7.23 5.78 -9.93
N ARG A 96 7.94 5.92 -11.05
CA ARG A 96 8.26 7.23 -11.65
C ARG A 96 7.03 8.04 -12.09
N TYR A 97 5.87 7.40 -12.19
CA TYR A 97 4.62 7.99 -12.68
C TYR A 97 3.64 8.43 -11.59
N LEU A 98 3.93 8.18 -10.31
CA LEU A 98 3.09 8.69 -9.20
C LEU A 98 3.39 10.18 -8.97
N SER A 99 2.87 11.03 -9.86
CA SER A 99 2.90 12.49 -9.71
C SER A 99 1.70 12.98 -8.90
N ASN A 100 1.69 14.26 -8.56
CA ASN A 100 0.53 14.91 -7.97
C ASN A 100 -0.75 14.78 -8.82
N GLU A 101 -0.62 14.71 -10.15
CA GLU A 101 -1.75 14.52 -11.08
C GLU A 101 -2.44 13.17 -10.89
N VAL A 102 -1.70 12.15 -10.47
CA VAL A 102 -2.23 10.80 -10.20
C VAL A 102 -2.67 10.65 -8.75
N VAL A 103 -1.88 11.19 -7.81
CA VAL A 103 -2.15 11.10 -6.37
C VAL A 103 -3.39 11.87 -5.94
N ASN A 104 -3.59 13.07 -6.49
CA ASN A 104 -4.72 13.92 -6.08
C ASN A 104 -6.08 13.25 -6.38
N PRO A 105 -6.32 12.67 -7.58
CA PRO A 105 -7.52 11.89 -7.83
C PRO A 105 -7.71 10.68 -6.89
N ILE A 106 -6.65 9.98 -6.50
CA ILE A 106 -6.73 8.87 -5.54
C ILE A 106 -7.28 9.39 -4.20
N ILE A 107 -6.73 10.50 -3.70
CA ILE A 107 -7.18 11.13 -2.44
C ILE A 107 -8.64 11.61 -2.56
N LEU A 108 -9.02 12.17 -3.70
CA LEU A 108 -10.35 12.71 -3.94
C LEU A 108 -11.44 11.63 -4.06
N ASN A 109 -11.13 10.48 -4.64
CA ASN A 109 -12.14 9.47 -4.99
C ASN A 109 -12.23 8.33 -3.96
N LEU A 110 -11.12 7.94 -3.32
CA LEU A 110 -11.07 6.76 -2.46
C LEU A 110 -11.38 7.07 -0.99
N ARG A 111 -12.64 7.45 -0.72
CA ARG A 111 -13.11 7.95 0.59
C ARG A 111 -13.04 6.92 1.73
N TYR A 112 -12.96 5.62 1.42
CA TYR A 112 -12.87 4.53 2.40
C TYR A 112 -11.44 4.18 2.81
N LEU A 113 -10.43 4.88 2.30
CA LEU A 113 -9.04 4.65 2.65
C LEU A 113 -8.81 4.80 4.15
N ARG A 114 -8.15 3.80 4.72
CA ARG A 114 -7.64 3.73 6.10
C ARG A 114 -6.12 3.80 6.14
N VAL A 115 -5.46 3.24 5.12
CA VAL A 115 -4.00 3.18 5.01
C VAL A 115 -3.61 3.72 3.64
N LEU A 116 -2.84 4.81 3.63
CA LEU A 116 -2.33 5.44 2.43
C LEU A 116 -0.81 5.59 2.54
N SER A 117 -0.08 5.06 1.57
CA SER A 117 1.37 5.18 1.51
C SER A 117 1.78 5.75 0.15
N PHE A 118 2.53 6.84 0.19
CA PHE A 118 3.31 7.39 -0.93
C PHE A 118 4.80 7.28 -0.66
N HIS A 119 5.19 6.37 0.23
CA HIS A 119 6.58 6.11 0.55
C HIS A 119 7.41 6.02 -0.74
N GLY A 120 8.54 6.75 -0.79
CA GLY A 120 9.48 6.79 -1.91
C GLY A 120 8.95 7.32 -3.25
N CYS A 121 7.75 7.90 -3.29
CA CYS A 121 7.23 8.56 -4.48
C CYS A 121 7.84 9.97 -4.61
N VAL A 122 9.07 10.04 -5.13
CA VAL A 122 9.87 11.30 -5.23
C VAL A 122 9.30 12.36 -6.18
N THR A 123 8.33 11.99 -7.01
CA THR A 123 7.61 12.88 -7.92
C THR A 123 6.44 13.60 -7.26
N VAL A 124 6.02 13.16 -6.07
CA VAL A 124 4.99 13.83 -5.26
C VAL A 124 5.65 14.94 -4.45
N LYS A 125 5.26 16.18 -4.75
CA LYS A 125 5.84 17.41 -4.16
C LYS A 125 4.94 18.09 -3.14
N GLU A 126 3.64 17.83 -3.22
CA GLU A 126 2.65 18.38 -2.31
C GLU A 126 1.58 17.32 -1.99
N LEU A 127 0.78 17.58 -0.97
CA LEU A 127 -0.36 16.74 -0.62
C LEU A 127 -1.61 17.62 -0.70
N SER A 128 -2.63 17.18 -1.44
CA SER A 128 -3.88 17.92 -1.59
C SER A 128 -4.56 18.14 -0.23
N GLU A 129 -5.13 19.33 0.00
CA GLU A 129 -5.98 19.64 1.16
C GLU A 129 -7.15 18.65 1.33
N SER A 130 -7.59 18.03 0.22
CA SER A 130 -8.64 17.00 0.20
C SER A 130 -8.29 15.77 1.04
N ILE A 131 -7.04 15.59 1.46
CA ILE A 131 -6.64 14.50 2.37
C ILE A 131 -7.42 14.54 3.68
N GLY A 132 -7.80 15.73 4.17
CA GLY A 132 -8.62 15.89 5.38
C GLY A 132 -10.03 15.30 5.24
N GLU A 133 -10.50 15.08 4.01
CA GLU A 133 -11.78 14.45 3.75
C GLU A 133 -11.74 12.92 3.83
N LEU A 134 -10.56 12.31 3.94
CA LEU A 134 -10.41 10.88 4.19
C LEU A 134 -10.69 10.56 5.66
N LYS A 135 -11.97 10.64 6.06
CA LYS A 135 -12.43 10.48 7.45
C LYS A 135 -12.07 9.14 8.10
N HIS A 136 -11.73 8.13 7.29
CA HIS A 136 -11.34 6.81 7.75
C HIS A 136 -9.82 6.61 7.84
N LEU A 137 -9.02 7.59 7.39
CA LEU A 137 -7.57 7.48 7.35
C LEU A 137 -7.00 7.33 8.77
N ARG A 138 -6.22 6.28 8.98
CA ARG A 138 -5.53 5.94 10.24
C ARG A 138 -4.02 5.91 10.10
N PHE A 139 -3.53 5.69 8.89
CA PHE A 139 -2.11 5.59 8.60
C PHE A 139 -1.80 6.32 7.30
N LEU A 140 -0.86 7.26 7.39
CA LEU A 140 -0.34 8.03 6.27
C LEU A 140 1.19 7.93 6.27
N ARG A 141 1.77 7.39 5.19
CA ARG A 141 3.23 7.28 5.04
C ARG A 141 3.71 8.10 3.86
N LEU A 142 4.50 9.13 4.15
CA LEU A 142 5.04 10.09 3.18
C LEU A 142 6.58 10.08 3.10
N SER A 143 7.25 9.18 3.82
CA SER A 143 8.72 9.14 3.89
C SER A 143 9.34 8.96 2.50
N HIS A 144 10.40 9.71 2.20
CA HIS A 144 11.07 9.76 0.88
C HIS A 144 10.18 10.28 -0.27
N THR A 145 9.21 11.14 0.03
CA THR A 145 8.59 12.04 -0.96
C THR A 145 9.32 13.38 -0.99
N ARG A 146 8.90 14.31 -1.87
CA ARG A 146 9.36 15.70 -1.87
C ARG A 146 8.34 16.65 -1.21
N ILE A 147 7.44 16.13 -0.39
CA ILE A 147 6.45 16.93 0.34
C ILE A 147 7.17 17.68 1.45
N GLU A 148 7.18 19.01 1.37
CA GLU A 148 7.84 19.87 2.36
C GLU A 148 6.91 20.33 3.49
N ARG A 149 5.60 20.36 3.23
CA ARG A 149 4.58 20.83 4.17
C ARG A 149 3.34 19.96 4.08
N LEU A 150 2.76 19.69 5.24
CA LEU A 150 1.44 19.07 5.31
C LEU A 150 0.35 20.12 5.06
N PRO A 151 -0.77 19.73 4.43
CA PRO A 151 -1.92 20.61 4.28
C PRO A 151 -2.54 20.90 5.65
N LYS A 152 -3.18 22.06 5.78
CA LYS A 152 -3.77 22.51 7.05
C LYS A 152 -4.81 21.53 7.59
N SER A 153 -5.47 20.82 6.69
CA SER A 153 -6.45 19.80 7.04
C SER A 153 -5.89 18.60 7.83
N VAL A 154 -4.56 18.43 7.88
CA VAL A 154 -3.87 17.38 8.66
C VAL A 154 -2.69 17.91 9.47
N ASP A 155 -2.63 19.22 9.70
CA ASP A 155 -1.67 19.88 10.59
C ASP A 155 -2.32 19.99 11.98
N TRP A 156 -2.01 19.04 12.88
CA TRP A 156 -2.68 18.85 14.20
C TRP A 156 -1.88 19.53 15.31
#